data_AF-A0A832E758-F1
#
_entry.id   AF-A0A832E758-F1
#
_cell.length_a   1.000
_cell.length_b   1.000
_cell.length_c   1.000
_cell.angle_alpha   90.00
_cell.angle_beta   90.00
_cell.angle_gamma   90.00
#
_symmetry.space_group_name_H-M   'P 1'
#
loop_
_entity.id
_entity.type
_entity.pdbx_description
1 polymer ?
#
loop_
_entity_poly.entity_id
_entity_poly.type
_entity_poly.pdbx_seq_one_letter_code
_entity_poly.pdbx_strand_id
1 'polypeptide(L)'
;MNIEIVDSFGRIWVFNIQENDVKKILLVIAGVAVLAGCSKTDDYKPEVGASGEDIFKAACASCHEVNDKGEGVESLKSEYVTDKISKGSMGMPAFPNITGTELESLSAYVLTKSLSNK
;
A
#
# COMPACT_ATOMS: atom_id res chain seq x y z
N MET A 1 17.74 -11.65 36.16
CA MET A 1 17.37 -10.35 36.75
C MET A 1 15.87 -10.36 36.99
N ASN A 2 15.41 -9.79 38.10
CA ASN A 2 13.98 -9.66 38.37
C ASN A 2 13.52 -8.27 37.93
N ILE A 3 12.46 -8.21 37.14
CA ILE A 3 11.81 -6.96 36.76
C ILE A 3 10.44 -6.93 37.43
N GLU A 4 10.19 -5.84 38.15
CA GLU A 4 8.93 -5.57 38.82
C GLU A 4 8.18 -4.49 38.04
N ILE A 5 6.96 -4.80 37.64
CA ILE A 5 6.07 -3.85 36.95
C ILE A 5 4.81 -3.72 37.79
N VAL A 6 4.49 -2.49 38.19
CA VAL A 6 3.28 -2.16 38.93
C VAL A 6 2.23 -1.66 37.94
N ASP A 7 1.05 -2.26 37.93
CA ASP A 7 -0.06 -1.82 37.08
C ASP A 7 -0.88 -0.68 37.73
N SER A 8 -1.75 -0.04 36.95
CA SER A 8 -2.61 1.06 37.43
C SER A 8 -3.64 0.65 38.49
N PHE A 9 -3.79 -0.65 38.76
CA PHE A 9 -4.64 -1.20 39.81
C PHE A 9 -3.83 -1.57 41.07
N GLY A 10 -2.54 -1.24 41.11
CA GLY A 10 -1.65 -1.49 42.25
C GLY A 10 -1.20 -2.94 42.39
N ARG A 11 -1.37 -3.77 41.36
CA ARG A 11 -0.86 -5.14 41.38
C ARG A 11 0.59 -5.17 40.91
N ILE A 12 1.40 -5.98 41.60
CA ILE A 12 2.82 -6.16 41.31
C ILE A 12 2.99 -7.44 40.50
N TRP A 13 3.56 -7.31 39.30
CA TRP A 13 3.96 -8.42 38.45
C TRP A 13 5.47 -8.59 38.56
N VAL A 14 5.92 -9.74 39.06
CA VAL A 14 7.35 -10.09 39.16
C VAL A 14 7.69 -11.08 38.07
N PHE A 15 8.53 -10.65 37.12
CA PHE A 15 9.02 -11.50 36.06
C PHE A 15 10.47 -11.86 36.33
N ASN A 16 10.76 -13.16 36.30
CA ASN A 16 12.13 -13.66 36.37
C ASN A 16 12.67 -13.80 34.95
N ILE A 17 13.61 -12.93 34.57
CA ILE A 17 14.25 -12.96 33.25
C ILE A 17 15.63 -13.61 33.38
N GLN A 18 15.84 -14.72 32.69
CA GLN A 18 17.14 -15.37 32.59
C GLN A 18 17.95 -14.79 31.42
N GLU A 19 19.27 -14.98 31.44
CA GLU A 19 20.20 -14.37 30.46
C GLU A 19 19.91 -14.81 29.01
N ASN A 20 19.41 -16.04 28.83
CA ASN A 20 18.98 -16.57 27.54
C ASN A 20 17.67 -15.95 27.04
N ASP A 21 16.83 -15.43 27.95
CA ASP A 21 15.59 -14.75 27.58
C ASP A 21 15.89 -13.36 27.01
N VAL A 22 16.93 -12.68 27.50
CA VAL A 22 17.38 -11.39 26.94
C VAL A 22 17.84 -11.55 25.48
N LYS A 23 18.60 -12.60 25.17
CA LYS A 23 19.04 -12.91 23.79
C LYS A 23 17.85 -13.23 22.87
N LYS A 24 16.86 -13.97 23.36
CA LYS A 24 15.62 -14.27 22.62
C LYS A 24 14.77 -13.02 22.41
N ILE A 25 14.60 -12.20 23.45
CA ILE A 25 13.86 -10.93 23.39
C ILE A 25 14.50 -9.97 22.39
N LEU A 26 15.84 -9.84 22.41
CA LEU A 26 16.56 -9.01 21.44
C LEU A 26 16.38 -9.50 19.99
N LEU A 27 16.40 -10.81 19.76
CA LEU A 27 16.12 -11.40 18.44
C LEU A 27 14.69 -11.13 17.96
N VAL A 28 13.70 -11.21 18.86
CA VAL A 28 12.30 -10.92 18.53
C VAL A 28 12.09 -9.43 18.22
N ILE A 29 12.70 -8.52 18.98
CA ILE A 29 12.62 -7.07 18.70
C ILE A 29 13.26 -6.71 17.36
N ALA A 30 14.41 -7.30 17.03
CA ALA A 30 15.06 -7.11 15.73
C ALA A 30 14.22 -7.64 14.55
N GLY A 31 13.46 -8.73 14.76
CA GLY A 31 12.57 -9.27 13.73
C GLY A 31 11.31 -8.43 13.47
N VAL A 32 10.75 -7.78 14.50
CA VAL A 32 9.51 -6.98 14.36
C VAL A 32 9.76 -5.65 13.65
N ALA A 33 10.97 -5.08 13.73
CA ALA A 33 11.32 -3.82 13.06
C ALA A 33 11.36 -3.92 11.51
N VAL A 34 11.30 -5.12 10.94
CA VAL A 34 11.39 -5.34 9.48
C VAL A 34 10.02 -5.31 8.78
N LEU A 35 8.91 -5.27 9.53
CA LEU A 35 7.55 -5.28 8.95
C LEU A 35 7.04 -3.89 8.54
N ALA A 36 7.82 -2.83 8.74
CA ALA A 36 7.61 -1.57 8.02
C ALA A 36 8.06 -1.74 6.56
N GLY A 37 7.33 -2.55 5.80
CA GLY A 37 7.51 -2.64 4.35
C GLY A 37 7.40 -1.24 3.76
N CYS A 38 8.41 -0.83 2.99
CA CYS A 38 8.40 0.45 2.31
C CYS A 38 7.28 0.47 1.26
N SER A 39 6.08 0.88 1.64
CA SER A 39 5.05 1.30 0.69
C SER A 39 5.62 2.46 -0.11
N LYS A 40 6.07 2.19 -1.34
CA LYS A 40 6.53 3.23 -2.25
C LYS A 40 5.31 4.06 -2.65
N THR A 41 5.36 5.36 -2.37
CA THR A 41 4.39 6.34 -2.84
C THR A 41 5.03 7.15 -3.96
N ASP A 42 4.26 7.45 -4.98
CA ASP A 42 4.60 8.39 -6.03
C ASP A 42 3.86 9.70 -5.77
N ASP A 43 4.56 10.82 -5.87
CA ASP A 43 4.02 12.15 -5.56
C ASP A 43 3.38 12.84 -6.78
N TYR A 44 3.31 12.16 -7.92
CA TYR A 44 2.67 12.66 -9.14
C TYR A 44 1.28 13.21 -8.83
N LYS A 45 1.09 14.46 -9.25
CA LYS A 45 -0.16 15.19 -9.12
C LYS A 45 -0.61 15.64 -10.51
N PRO A 46 -1.80 15.23 -10.95
CA PRO A 46 -2.33 15.64 -12.25
C PRO A 46 -2.68 17.13 -12.26
N GLU A 47 -2.59 17.75 -13.43
CA GLU A 47 -3.17 19.07 -13.65
C GLU A 47 -4.69 19.02 -13.49
N VAL A 48 -5.29 20.12 -13.03
CA VAL A 48 -6.74 20.20 -12.84
C VAL A 48 -7.44 20.02 -14.18
N GLY A 49 -8.34 19.04 -14.26
CA GLY A 49 -9.05 18.68 -15.48
C GLY A 49 -8.25 17.84 -16.48
N ALA A 50 -7.07 17.33 -16.09
CA ALA A 50 -6.32 16.38 -16.92
C ALA A 50 -7.17 15.16 -17.27
N SER A 51 -7.07 14.70 -18.52
CA SER A 51 -7.80 13.51 -18.96
C SER A 51 -7.18 12.24 -18.38
N GLY A 52 -7.98 11.19 -18.18
CA GLY A 52 -7.48 9.89 -17.72
C GLY A 52 -6.39 9.30 -18.62
N GLU A 53 -6.42 9.59 -19.92
CA GLU A 53 -5.38 9.16 -20.87
C GLU A 53 -4.05 9.87 -20.62
N ASP A 54 -4.08 11.19 -20.39
CA ASP A 54 -2.87 11.97 -20.14
C ASP A 54 -2.22 11.57 -18.81
N ILE A 55 -3.05 11.36 -17.79
CA ILE A 55 -2.60 10.86 -16.48
C ILE A 55 -1.96 9.48 -16.64
N PHE A 56 -2.60 8.57 -17.39
CA PHE A 56 -2.06 7.23 -17.63
C PHE A 56 -0.70 7.29 -18.33
N LYS A 57 -0.54 8.11 -19.36
CA LYS A 57 0.72 8.26 -20.08
C LYS A 57 1.83 8.83 -19.19
N ALA A 58 1.49 9.77 -18.32
CA ALA A 58 2.45 10.44 -17.46
C ALA A 58 2.92 9.57 -16.28
N ALA A 59 2.00 8.82 -15.65
CA ALA A 59 2.27 8.14 -14.38
C ALA A 59 2.24 6.61 -14.43
N CYS A 60 1.56 6.01 -15.42
CA CYS A 60 1.29 4.57 -15.43
C CYS A 60 2.02 3.83 -16.56
N ALA A 61 2.18 4.48 -17.73
CA ALA A 61 2.69 3.85 -18.95
C ALA A 61 4.16 3.38 -18.89
N SER A 62 4.90 3.79 -17.86
CA SER A 62 6.27 3.32 -17.61
C SER A 62 6.33 1.86 -17.15
N CYS A 63 5.24 1.34 -16.59
CA CYS A 63 5.16 -0.03 -16.06
C CYS A 63 3.92 -0.81 -16.54
N HIS A 64 2.87 -0.11 -16.98
CA HIS A 64 1.64 -0.72 -17.46
C HIS A 64 1.46 -0.45 -18.95
N GLU A 65 1.18 -1.49 -19.73
CA GLU A 65 0.64 -1.30 -21.07
C GLU A 65 -0.87 -1.11 -20.99
N VAL A 66 -1.44 -0.28 -21.87
CA VAL A 66 -2.90 -0.08 -22.01
C VAL A 66 -3.63 -1.40 -22.37
N ASN A 67 -2.86 -2.42 -22.73
CA ASN A 67 -3.28 -3.70 -23.27
C ASN A 67 -3.05 -4.85 -22.30
N ASP A 68 -2.45 -4.60 -21.13
CA ASP A 68 -2.10 -5.65 -20.18
C ASP A 68 -3.39 -6.26 -19.64
N LYS A 69 -3.67 -7.49 -20.10
CA LYS A 69 -4.63 -8.39 -19.48
C LYS A 69 -4.01 -8.87 -18.16
N GLY A 70 -3.88 -7.97 -17.19
CA GLY A 70 -3.43 -8.34 -15.85
C GLY A 70 -4.27 -9.50 -15.35
N GLU A 71 -3.65 -10.55 -14.82
CA GLU A 71 -4.36 -11.71 -14.31
C GLU A 71 -5.43 -11.24 -13.29
N GLY A 72 -6.72 -11.46 -13.61
CA GLY A 72 -7.85 -11.03 -12.77
C GLY A 72 -8.75 -9.91 -13.33
N VAL A 73 -8.65 -9.57 -14.62
CA VAL A 73 -9.53 -8.56 -15.29
C VAL A 73 -11.04 -8.88 -15.19
N GLU A 74 -11.41 -10.12 -14.87
CA GLU A 74 -12.79 -10.63 -14.93
C GLU A 74 -13.73 -10.07 -13.86
N SER A 75 -13.26 -9.15 -13.01
CA SER A 75 -14.11 -8.45 -12.02
C SER A 75 -13.68 -7.00 -11.77
N LEU A 76 -13.10 -6.30 -12.75
CA LEU A 76 -12.73 -4.89 -12.58
C LEU A 76 -13.98 -4.02 -12.36
N LYS A 77 -14.25 -3.70 -11.09
CA LYS A 77 -15.13 -2.62 -10.69
C LYS A 77 -14.31 -1.34 -10.56
N SER A 78 -14.95 -0.19 -10.75
CA SER A 78 -14.31 1.13 -10.58
C SER A 78 -13.61 1.25 -9.22
N GLU A 79 -14.25 0.73 -8.18
CA GLU A 79 -13.69 0.75 -6.82
C GLU A 79 -12.35 0.02 -6.72
N TYR A 80 -12.19 -1.11 -7.41
CA TYR A 80 -10.93 -1.86 -7.40
C TYR A 80 -9.78 -1.07 -8.03
N VAL A 81 -10.04 -0.41 -9.15
CA VAL A 81 -9.04 0.40 -9.85
C VAL A 81 -8.65 1.60 -8.99
N THR A 82 -9.63 2.32 -8.43
CA THR A 82 -9.36 3.45 -7.53
C THR A 82 -8.57 3.05 -6.28
N ASP A 83 -8.86 1.87 -5.71
CA ASP A 83 -8.16 1.36 -4.53
C ASP A 83 -6.70 1.03 -4.84
N LYS A 84 -6.44 0.40 -5.99
CA LYS A 84 -5.08 0.09 -6.45
C LYS A 84 -4.27 1.33 -6.75
N ILE A 85 -4.86 2.34 -7.37
CA ILE A 85 -4.18 3.63 -7.62
C ILE A 85 -3.85 4.30 -6.28
N SER A 86 -4.80 4.33 -5.34
CA SER A 86 -4.64 5.04 -4.07
C SER A 86 -3.68 4.35 -3.09
N LYS A 87 -3.66 3.01 -3.06
CA LYS A 87 -2.90 2.21 -2.08
C LYS A 87 -1.69 1.51 -2.66
N GLY A 88 -1.60 1.39 -3.98
CA GLY A 88 -0.57 0.60 -4.64
C GLY A 88 -0.69 -0.90 -4.34
N SER A 89 0.42 -1.61 -4.56
CA SER A 89 0.60 -3.02 -4.22
C SER A 89 2.09 -3.32 -4.00
N MET A 90 2.47 -4.60 -3.89
CA MET A 90 3.87 -4.99 -3.69
C MET A 90 4.83 -4.45 -4.76
N GLY A 91 4.36 -4.31 -6.02
CA GLY A 91 5.16 -3.82 -7.15
C GLY A 91 4.66 -2.51 -7.77
N MET A 92 3.50 -2.02 -7.37
CA MET A 92 2.90 -0.79 -7.88
C MET A 92 2.95 0.28 -6.77
N PRO A 93 3.53 1.46 -7.00
CA PRO A 93 3.49 2.51 -6.00
C PRO A 93 2.06 3.02 -5.79
N ALA A 94 1.82 3.62 -4.63
CA ALA A 94 0.59 4.34 -4.32
C ALA A 94 0.65 5.77 -4.88
N PHE A 95 -0.45 6.30 -5.41
CA PHE A 95 -0.55 7.64 -5.96
C PHE A 95 -1.56 8.49 -5.16
N PRO A 96 -1.23 8.91 -3.93
CA PRO A 96 -2.17 9.60 -3.03
C PRO A 96 -2.65 10.97 -3.53
N ASN A 97 -1.97 11.56 -4.52
CA ASN A 97 -2.28 12.87 -5.06
C ASN A 97 -3.21 12.84 -6.29
N ILE A 98 -3.51 11.65 -6.84
CA ILE A 98 -4.53 11.46 -7.88
C ILE A 98 -5.86 11.22 -7.18
N THR A 99 -6.72 12.24 -7.12
CA THR A 99 -8.00 12.20 -6.37
C THR A 99 -9.14 12.81 -7.18
N GLY A 100 -10.37 12.72 -6.68
CA GLY A 100 -11.53 13.42 -7.26
C GLY A 100 -11.80 13.05 -8.72
N THR A 101 -12.12 14.07 -9.52
CA THR A 101 -12.48 13.94 -10.94
C THR A 101 -11.38 13.32 -11.80
N GLU A 102 -10.12 13.60 -11.48
CA GLU A 102 -8.95 13.08 -12.18
C GLU A 102 -8.78 11.59 -11.92
N LEU A 103 -9.00 11.14 -10.67
CA LEU A 103 -8.99 9.72 -10.31
C LEU A 103 -10.13 8.95 -10.99
N GLU A 104 -11.33 9.54 -11.03
CA GLU A 104 -12.48 8.97 -11.73
C GLU A 104 -12.23 8.85 -13.24
N SER A 105 -11.68 9.91 -13.86
CA SER A 105 -11.33 9.94 -15.28
C SER A 105 -10.29 8.89 -15.64
N LEU A 106 -9.22 8.78 -14.84
CA LEU A 106 -8.19 7.74 -15.00
C LEU A 106 -8.79 6.34 -14.86
N SER A 107 -9.60 6.11 -13.82
CA SER A 107 -10.22 4.79 -13.58
C SER A 107 -11.14 4.38 -14.72
N ALA A 108 -11.94 5.32 -15.24
CA ALA A 108 -12.80 5.10 -16.40
C ALA A 108 -12.01 4.80 -17.67
N TYR A 109 -10.89 5.50 -17.90
CA TYR A 109 -10.00 5.25 -19.04
C TYR A 109 -9.43 3.83 -18.99
N VAL A 110 -8.87 3.43 -17.85
CA VAL A 110 -8.29 2.08 -17.65
C VAL A 110 -9.36 1.01 -17.87
N LEU A 111 -10.52 1.14 -17.24
CA LEU A 111 -11.63 0.18 -17.40
C LEU A 111 -12.08 0.05 -18.86
N THR A 112 -12.27 1.18 -19.54
CA THR A 112 -12.74 1.20 -20.93
C THR A 112 -11.76 0.47 -21.84
N LYS A 113 -10.45 0.71 -21.65
CA LYS A 113 -9.41 0.08 -22.46
C LYS A 113 -9.25 -1.41 -22.15
N SER A 114 -9.35 -1.81 -20.89
CA SER A 114 -9.35 -3.22 -20.49
C SER A 114 -10.55 -3.99 -21.04
N LEU A 115 -11.74 -3.37 -21.08
CA LEU A 115 -12.96 -4.01 -21.59
C LEU A 115 -13.06 -4.03 -23.13
N SER A 116 -12.44 -3.06 -23.81
CA SER A 116 -12.47 -2.95 -25.28
C SER A 116 -11.49 -3.89 -25.99
N ASN A 117 -10.55 -4.50 -25.27
CA ASN A 117 -9.57 -5.47 -25.80
C ASN A 117 -10.02 -6.94 -25.63
N LYS A 118 -11.34 -7.19 -25.76
CA LYS A 118 -11.92 -8.53 -25.64
C LYS A 118 -11.51 -9.44 -26.80
#